data_AF-A0A131XB52-F1
#
_entry.id   AF-A0A131XB52-F1
#
_cell.length_a   1.000
_cell.length_b   1.000
_cell.length_c   1.000
_cell.angle_alpha   90.00
_cell.angle_beta   90.00
_cell.angle_gamma   90.00
#
_symmetry.space_group_name_H-M   'P 1'
#
loop_
_entity.id
_entity.type
_entity.pdbx_description
1 polymer ?
#
loop_
_entity_poly.entity_id
_entity_poly.type
_entity_poly.pdbx_seq_one_letter_code
_entity_poly.pdbx_strand_id
1 'polypeptide(L)'
;MAHKNIYYSDKYYDEKFEYRHVVLPKEIAKLVPKSHLMSESEWRGIGVQQSQGWVHYMIHEPEPHILLFRRPLQNSSAPTQVEQIKSDM
;
A
#
# COMPACT_ATOMS: atom_id res chain seq x y z
N MET A 1 22.17 -5.41 10.44
CA MET A 1 21.73 -5.47 9.03
C MET A 1 20.76 -4.34 8.83
N ALA A 2 21.05 -3.42 7.90
CA ALA A 2 20.25 -2.21 7.73
C ALA A 2 18.78 -2.59 7.51
N HIS A 3 17.90 -2.10 8.38
CA HIS A 3 16.47 -2.16 8.13
C HIS A 3 16.24 -1.47 6.79
N LYS A 4 15.91 -2.27 5.78
CA LYS A 4 15.56 -1.79 4.44
C LYS A 4 14.24 -1.03 4.62
N ASN A 5 14.32 0.27 4.90
CA ASN A 5 13.17 1.10 5.24
C ASN A 5 12.21 1.16 4.05
N ILE A 6 11.19 0.30 4.09
CA ILE A 6 10.02 0.39 3.23
C ILE A 6 9.25 1.64 3.65
N TYR A 7 8.97 2.52 2.70
CA TYR A 7 8.19 3.72 2.96
C TYR A 7 6.70 3.45 2.72
N TYR A 8 5.88 3.99 3.60
CA TYR A 8 4.42 3.90 3.56
C TYR A 8 3.87 5.31 3.49
N SER A 9 3.11 5.61 2.46
CA SER A 9 2.42 6.91 2.37
C SER A 9 1.29 7.04 3.37
N ASP A 10 0.86 8.28 3.58
CA ASP A 10 -0.40 8.59 4.23
C ASP A 10 -1.56 7.95 3.45
N LYS A 11 -2.65 7.66 4.16
CA LYS A 11 -3.83 7.11 3.51
C LYS A 11 -4.55 8.22 2.76
N TYR A 12 -5.18 7.87 1.65
CA TYR A 12 -6.10 8.73 0.93
C TYR A 12 -7.35 7.93 0.55
N TYR A 13 -8.45 8.61 0.27
CA TYR A 13 -9.77 8.00 0.27
C TYR A 13 -10.58 8.47 -0.93
N ASP A 14 -11.41 7.57 -1.45
CA ASP A 14 -12.56 7.93 -2.28
C ASP A 14 -13.86 7.49 -1.58
N GLU A 15 -14.98 7.48 -2.28
CA GLU A 15 -16.28 7.10 -1.72
C GLU A 15 -16.39 5.62 -1.29
N LYS A 16 -15.48 4.75 -1.74
CA LYS A 16 -15.60 3.28 -1.61
C LYS A 16 -14.39 2.62 -0.96
N PHE A 17 -13.21 3.19 -1.13
CA PHE A 17 -11.95 2.60 -0.74
C PHE A 17 -11.06 3.60 0.00
N GLU A 18 -10.24 3.06 0.89
CA GLU A 18 -9.01 3.69 1.34
C GLU A 18 -7.83 3.16 0.53
N TYR A 19 -6.85 4.02 0.30
CA TYR A 19 -5.71 3.79 -0.55
C TYR A 19 -4.42 4.15 0.18
N ARG A 20 -3.34 3.49 -0.22
CA ARG A 20 -1.97 3.80 0.19
C ARG A 20 -1.03 3.23 -0.86
N HIS A 21 0.06 3.93 -1.13
CA HIS A 21 1.18 3.38 -1.87
C HIS A 21 2.36 3.05 -0.94
N VAL A 22 3.07 1.97 -1.26
CA VAL A 22 4.26 1.51 -0.54
C VAL A 22 5.44 1.58 -1.48
N VAL A 23 6.51 2.24 -1.04
CA VAL A 23 7.73 2.41 -1.83
C VAL A 23 8.79 1.46 -1.30
N LEU A 24 9.20 0.52 -2.16
CA LEU A 24 10.18 -0.50 -1.87
C LEU A 24 11.60 0.01 -2.11
N PRO A 25 12.56 -0.34 -1.24
CA PRO A 25 13.98 -0.20 -1.54
C PRO A 25 14.35 -0.97 -2.81
N LYS A 26 15.34 -0.45 -3.57
CA LYS A 26 15.77 -1.02 -4.87
C LYS A 26 16.09 -2.52 -4.82
N GLU A 27 16.57 -3.03 -3.69
CA GLU A 27 16.88 -4.45 -3.53
C GLU A 27 15.63 -5.33 -3.42
N ILE A 28 14.55 -4.83 -2.84
CA ILE A 28 13.28 -5.55 -2.67
C ILE A 28 12.44 -5.42 -3.94
N ALA A 29 12.47 -4.26 -4.61
CA ALA A 29 11.70 -4.00 -5.82
C ALA A 29 11.97 -5.02 -6.96
N LYS A 30 13.15 -5.64 -6.99
CA LYS A 30 13.50 -6.70 -7.96
C LYS A 30 12.69 -7.99 -7.78
N LEU A 31 12.07 -8.18 -6.61
CA LEU A 31 11.25 -9.35 -6.27
C LEU A 31 9.78 -9.17 -6.69
N VAL A 32 9.38 -7.97 -7.12
CA VAL A 32 8.00 -7.68 -7.51
C VAL A 32 7.70 -8.35 -8.87
N PRO A 33 6.66 -9.19 -8.97
CA PRO A 33 6.27 -9.81 -10.22
C PRO A 33 5.72 -8.76 -11.19
N LYS A 34 6.08 -8.89 -12.48
CA LYS A 34 5.54 -8.06 -13.57
C LYS A 34 4.31 -8.68 -14.24
N SER A 35 4.07 -9.97 -14.02
CA SER A 35 3.04 -10.73 -14.73
C SER A 35 1.67 -10.70 -14.05
N HIS A 36 1.58 -10.35 -12.77
CA HIS A 36 0.35 -10.40 -12.00
C HIS A 36 0.41 -9.51 -10.75
N LEU A 37 -0.77 -9.22 -10.21
CA LEU A 37 -0.92 -8.54 -8.92
C LEU A 37 -0.63 -9.52 -7.78
N MET A 38 0.20 -9.09 -6.83
CA MET A 38 0.56 -9.88 -5.64
C MET A 38 -0.63 -10.12 -4.70
N SER A 39 -0.79 -11.37 -4.29
CA SER A 39 -1.62 -11.80 -3.16
C SER A 39 -1.06 -11.31 -1.81
N GLU A 40 -1.87 -11.40 -0.75
CA GLU A 40 -1.46 -11.04 0.61
C GLU A 40 -0.20 -11.77 1.07
N SER A 41 -0.10 -13.06 0.79
CA SER A 41 1.08 -13.86 1.13
C SER A 41 2.33 -13.40 0.40
N GLU A 42 2.21 -12.99 -0.87
CA GLU A 42 3.35 -12.58 -1.69
C GLU A 42 3.93 -11.24 -1.25
N TRP A 43 3.09 -10.21 -1.08
CA TRP A 43 3.61 -8.91 -0.66
C TRP A 43 4.09 -8.93 0.80
N ARG A 44 3.49 -9.76 1.68
CA ARG A 44 4.04 -9.99 3.03
C ARG A 44 5.37 -10.71 2.99
N GLY A 45 5.54 -11.65 2.06
CA GLY A 45 6.78 -12.42 1.88
C GLY A 45 7.99 -11.56 1.51
N ILE A 46 7.79 -10.45 0.80
CA ILE A 46 8.86 -9.49 0.48
C ILE A 46 9.08 -8.42 1.57
N GLY A 47 8.37 -8.53 2.70
CA GLY A 47 8.55 -7.69 3.89
C GLY A 47 7.57 -6.53 4.03
N VAL A 48 6.58 -6.37 3.13
CA VAL A 48 5.55 -5.34 3.30
C VAL A 48 4.64 -5.73 4.46
N GLN A 49 4.55 -4.85 5.45
CA GLN A 49 3.69 -4.99 6.63
C GLN A 49 2.56 -3.97 6.61
N GLN A 50 1.31 -4.43 6.60
CA GLN A 50 0.11 -3.62 6.73
C GLN A 50 -0.95 -4.40 7.52
N SER A 51 -2.00 -3.69 7.98
CA SER A 51 -3.18 -4.31 8.59
C SER A 51 -3.90 -5.25 7.61
N GLN A 52 -4.87 -6.04 8.08
CA GLN A 52 -5.63 -6.95 7.22
C GLN A 52 -6.51 -6.19 6.20
N GLY A 53 -6.71 -6.79 5.03
CA GLY A 53 -7.69 -6.37 4.02
C GLY A 53 -7.14 -5.47 2.89
N TRP A 54 -5.85 -5.15 2.89
CA TRP A 54 -5.22 -4.43 1.81
C TRP A 54 -5.00 -5.33 0.58
N VAL A 55 -5.41 -4.83 -0.59
CA VAL A 55 -5.31 -5.53 -1.87
C VAL A 55 -4.39 -4.74 -2.80
N HIS A 56 -3.36 -5.39 -3.33
CA HIS A 56 -2.55 -4.84 -4.42
C HIS A 56 -3.39 -4.82 -5.69
N TYR A 57 -3.83 -3.64 -6.13
CA TYR A 57 -4.91 -3.52 -7.13
C TYR A 57 -4.45 -3.06 -8.52
N MET A 58 -3.23 -2.53 -8.63
CA MET A 58 -2.70 -2.00 -9.87
C MET A 58 -1.16 -2.06 -9.85
N ILE A 59 -0.57 -2.42 -10.99
CA ILE A 59 0.87 -2.33 -11.23
C ILE A 59 1.16 -1.00 -11.91
N HIS A 60 2.08 -0.21 -11.35
CA HIS A 60 2.58 0.98 -12.01
C HIS A 60 3.89 0.65 -12.76
N GLU A 61 3.79 0.33 -14.06
CA GLU A 61 4.94 -0.12 -14.86
C GLU A 61 6.14 0.84 -14.89
N PRO A 62 5.95 2.18 -14.98
CA PRO A 62 7.07 3.13 -14.95
C PRO A 62 7.85 3.11 -13.63
N GLU A 63 7.18 2.84 -12.50
CA GLU A 63 7.80 2.82 -11.17
C GLU A 63 7.48 1.51 -10.44
N PRO A 64 8.13 0.37 -10.81
CA PRO A 64 7.80 -0.96 -10.28
C PRO A 64 8.15 -1.14 -8.79
N HIS A 65 8.85 -0.17 -8.22
CA HIS A 65 9.16 -0.11 -6.79
C HIS A 65 8.02 0.50 -5.96
N ILE A 66 6.97 1.01 -6.61
CA ILE A 66 5.75 1.53 -5.98
C ILE A 66 4.66 0.48 -6.07
N LEU A 67 4.20 0.00 -4.92
CA LEU A 67 3.05 -0.90 -4.82
C LEU A 67 1.80 -0.11 -4.45
N LEU A 68 0.72 -0.30 -5.22
CA LEU A 68 -0.55 0.41 -5.02
C LEU A 68 -1.56 -0.48 -4.30
N PHE A 69 -1.96 -0.09 -3.10
CA PHE A 69 -2.91 -0.83 -2.28
C PHE A 69 -4.23 -0.09 -2.14
N ARG A 70 -5.33 -0.86 -2.08
CA ARG A 70 -6.65 -0.38 -1.68
C ARG A 70 -7.31 -1.32 -0.69
N ARG A 71 -8.19 -0.83 0.17
CA ARG A 71 -9.04 -1.61 1.07
C ARG A 71 -10.44 -0.98 1.12
N PRO A 72 -11.54 -1.76 1.12
CA PRO A 72 -12.88 -1.19 1.27
C PRO A 72 -13.04 -0.41 2.57
N LEU A 73 -13.81 0.69 2.52
CA LEU A 73 -14.16 1.43 3.73
C LEU A 73 -15.03 0.56 4.65
N GLN A 74 -14.70 0.53 5.94
CA GLN A 74 -15.46 -0.24 6.94
C GLN A 74 -16.78 0.44 7.34
N ASN A 75 -16.75 1.78 7.39
CA ASN A 75 -17.92 2.61 7.63
C ASN A 75 -18.28 3.24 6.28
N SER A 76 -19.56 3.34 5.95
CA SER A 76 -20.09 3.71 4.62
C SER A 76 -19.70 5.10 4.08
N SER A 77 -18.72 5.79 4.66
CA SER A 77 -18.24 7.12 4.29
C SER A 77 -16.74 7.26 4.53
N ALA A 78 -16.05 7.94 3.61
CA ALA A 78 -14.67 8.37 3.79
C ALA A 78 -14.52 9.27 5.05
N PRO A 79 -13.38 9.21 5.76
CA PRO A 79 -13.12 10.13 6.84
C PRO A 79 -13.10 11.58 6.33
N THR A 80 -13.62 12.49 7.15
CA THR A 80 -13.52 13.93 6.88
C THR A 80 -12.05 14.38 6.90
N GLN A 81 -11.76 15.49 6.24
CA GLN A 81 -10.40 16.06 6.21
C GLN A 81 -9.82 16.28 7.62
N VAL A 82 -10.67 16.63 8.60
CA VAL A 82 -10.28 16.81 10.00
C VAL A 82 -9.90 15.48 10.67
N GLU A 83 -10.64 14.40 10.39
CA GLU A 83 -10.34 13.07 10.91
C GLU A 83 -9.05 12.52 10.31
N GLN A 84 -8.80 12.78 9.03
CA GLN A 84 -7.56 12.40 8.36
C GLN A 84 -6.36 13.16 8.94
N ILE A 85 -6.47 14.48 9.12
CA ILE A 85 -5.39 15.27 9.76
C ILE A 85 -5.08 14.75 11.17
N LYS A 86 -6.09 14.32 11.93
CA LYS A 86 -5.89 13.73 13.26
C LYS A 86 -5.27 12.33 13.23
N SER A 87 -5.44 11.56 12.16
CA SER A 87 -4.81 10.24 12.05
C SER A 87 -3.35 10.32 11.64
N ASP A 88 -2.96 11.43 11.00
CA ASP A 88 -1.64 11.63 10.43
C ASP A 88 -0.70 12.45 11.35
N MET A 89 -1.22 12.94 12.49
CA MET A 89 -0.46 13.57 13.60
C MET A 89 -0.12 12.58 14.71
#